data_AF-A0A378MW44-F1
#
_entry.id   AF-A0A378MW44-F1
#
_cell.length_a   1.000
_cell.length_b   1.000
_cell.length_c   1.000
_cell.angle_alpha   90.00
_cell.angle_beta   90.00
_cell.angle_gamma   90.00
#
_symmetry.space_group_name_H-M   'P 1'
#
loop_
_entity.id
_entity.type
_entity.pdbx_description
1 polymer ?
#
loop_
_entity_poly.entity_id
_entity_poly.type
_entity_poly.pdbx_seq_one_letter_code
_entity_poly.pdbx_strand_id
1 'polypeptide(L)'
;MCGSGTLLIEAAQIAANIAPQLHRKHWGFNAWKGHQQAMWKAVLDEAFRNVELGAVGENCNSSLQKMFFGFDLDHRVLTKAKQNAKNAGVDHLIQWQQGDVAALKKSDSGKNRHGGV
;
A
#
# COMPACT_ATOMS: atom_id res chain seq x y z
N MET A 1 4.71 -17.51 1.04
CA MET A 1 3.88 -17.55 -0.19
C MET A 1 3.04 -16.28 -0.22
N CYS A 2 3.41 -15.29 -1.01
CA CYS A 2 2.67 -14.04 -1.18
C CYS A 2 2.00 -13.94 -2.56
N GLY A 3 2.30 -14.85 -3.49
CA GLY A 3 1.74 -14.85 -4.84
C GLY A 3 1.92 -13.51 -5.54
N SER A 4 0.81 -12.98 -6.07
CA SER A 4 0.74 -11.66 -6.73
C SER A 4 0.85 -10.47 -5.78
N GLY A 5 0.99 -10.69 -4.47
CA GLY A 5 1.17 -9.65 -3.47
C GLY A 5 -0.10 -8.96 -2.98
N THR A 6 -1.29 -9.36 -3.45
CA THR A 6 -2.57 -8.66 -3.19
C THR A 6 -2.79 -8.39 -1.70
N LEU A 7 -2.66 -9.40 -0.83
CA LEU A 7 -2.88 -9.22 0.62
C LEU A 7 -1.97 -8.15 1.24
N LEU A 8 -0.70 -8.11 0.84
CA LEU A 8 0.25 -7.12 1.36
C LEU A 8 0.00 -5.73 0.78
N ILE A 9 -0.43 -5.65 -0.48
CA ILE A 9 -0.75 -4.38 -1.14
C ILE A 9 -1.97 -3.73 -0.48
N GLU A 10 -3.05 -4.49 -0.28
CA GLU A 10 -4.25 -3.99 0.41
C GLU A 10 -3.94 -3.58 1.85
N ALA A 11 -3.15 -4.38 2.58
CA ALA A 11 -2.72 -4.05 3.94
C ALA A 11 -1.87 -2.77 3.98
N ALA A 12 -0.97 -2.59 3.01
CA ALA A 12 -0.15 -1.39 2.91
C ALA A 12 -0.99 -0.15 2.58
N GLN A 13 -2.00 -0.27 1.71
CA GLN A 13 -2.92 0.83 1.43
C GLN A 13 -3.74 1.23 2.65
N ILE A 14 -4.24 0.27 3.42
CA ILE A 14 -4.94 0.53 4.68
C ILE A 14 -4.01 1.24 5.67
N ALA A 15 -2.79 0.73 5.85
CA ALA A 15 -1.81 1.31 6.79
C ALA A 15 -1.38 2.73 6.39
N ALA A 16 -1.27 3.00 5.09
CA ALA A 16 -0.93 4.31 4.55
C ALA A 16 -2.14 5.24 4.38
N ASN A 17 -3.34 4.82 4.80
CA ASN A 17 -4.59 5.55 4.63
C ASN A 17 -4.84 5.99 3.17
N ILE A 18 -4.47 5.13 2.21
CA ILE A 18 -4.70 5.34 0.78
C ILE A 18 -6.09 4.82 0.45
N ALA A 19 -6.96 5.70 -0.05
CA ALA A 19 -8.29 5.32 -0.48
C ALA A 19 -8.21 4.26 -1.60
N PRO A 20 -9.08 3.24 -1.58
CA PRO A 20 -9.10 2.23 -2.64
C PRO A 20 -9.40 2.90 -3.99
N GLN A 21 -8.73 2.41 -5.04
CA GLN A 21 -8.94 2.89 -6.42
C GLN A 21 -8.71 4.41 -6.61
N LEU A 22 -7.89 5.06 -5.77
CA LEU A 22 -7.62 6.51 -5.85
C LEU A 22 -7.19 6.98 -7.25
N HIS A 23 -6.42 6.16 -7.98
CA HIS A 23 -5.94 6.49 -9.33
C HIS A 23 -6.87 6.00 -10.46
N ARG A 24 -8.05 5.47 -10.14
CA ARG A 24 -9.01 5.00 -11.14
C ARG A 24 -9.60 6.20 -11.90
N LYS A 25 -9.41 6.20 -13.22
CA LYS A 25 -9.79 7.31 -14.10
C LYS A 25 -11.29 7.38 -14.43
N HIS A 26 -12.00 6.24 -14.38
CA HIS A 26 -13.38 6.14 -14.85
C HIS A 26 -14.25 5.28 -13.95
N TRP A 27 -15.46 5.74 -13.67
CA TRP A 27 -16.46 5.10 -12.83
C TRP A 27 -17.79 4.97 -13.58
N GLY A 28 -18.60 3.99 -13.21
CA GLY A 28 -19.89 3.75 -13.89
C GLY A 28 -20.84 4.94 -13.81
N PHE A 29 -20.73 5.76 -12.76
CA PHE A 29 -21.55 6.97 -12.60
C PHE A 29 -21.11 8.14 -13.48
N ASN A 30 -19.95 8.12 -14.15
CA ASN A 30 -19.52 9.23 -15.00
C ASN A 30 -20.48 9.52 -16.17
N ALA A 31 -21.20 8.50 -16.65
CA ALA A 31 -22.18 8.64 -17.74
C ALA A 31 -23.63 8.81 -17.24
N TRP A 32 -23.85 8.83 -15.93
CA TRP A 32 -25.19 8.91 -15.36
C TRP A 32 -25.66 10.36 -15.27
N LYS A 33 -26.85 10.67 -15.81
CA LYS A 33 -27.41 12.04 -15.82
C LYS A 33 -27.63 12.63 -14.41
N GLY A 34 -27.81 11.78 -13.40
CA GLY A 34 -27.94 12.20 -12.00
C GLY A 34 -26.58 12.41 -11.28
N HIS A 35 -25.46 12.23 -11.99
CA HIS A 35 -24.15 12.37 -11.40
C HIS A 35 -23.87 13.82 -10.97
N GLN A 36 -23.54 13.98 -9.70
CA GLN A 36 -23.17 15.27 -9.13
C GLN A 36 -21.65 15.41 -9.14
N GLN A 37 -21.12 15.91 -10.25
CA GLN A 37 -19.68 16.05 -10.49
C GLN A 37 -18.96 16.85 -9.39
N ALA A 38 -19.60 17.90 -8.87
CA ALA A 38 -19.00 18.74 -7.82
C ALA A 38 -18.80 17.98 -6.51
N MET A 39 -19.79 17.19 -6.08
CA MET A 39 -19.66 16.36 -4.87
C MET A 39 -18.59 15.28 -5.05
N TRP A 40 -18.55 14.65 -6.22
CA TRP A 40 -17.53 13.65 -6.52
C TRP A 40 -16.11 14.24 -6.53
N LYS A 41 -15.95 15.44 -7.10
CA LYS A 41 -14.67 16.15 -7.05
C LYS A 41 -14.23 16.43 -5.61
N ALA A 42 -15.14 16.89 -4.75
CA ALA A 42 -14.83 17.15 -3.35
C ALA A 42 -14.35 15.89 -2.60
N VAL A 43 -15.02 14.75 -2.81
CA VAL A 43 -14.62 13.46 -2.22
C VAL A 43 -13.24 13.01 -2.74
N LEU A 44 -12.97 13.16 -4.04
CA LEU A 44 -11.66 12.82 -4.60
C LEU A 44 -10.55 13.74 -4.08
N ASP A 45 -10.78 15.05 -4.05
CA ASP A 45 -9.82 16.03 -3.54
C ASP A 45 -9.48 15.74 -2.07
N GLU A 46 -10.48 15.38 -1.25
CA GLU A 46 -10.28 14.96 0.13
C GLU A 46 -9.41 13.69 0.22
N ALA A 47 -9.68 12.68 -0.61
CA ALA A 47 -8.90 11.45 -0.63
C ALA A 47 -7.43 11.69 -1.01
N PHE A 48 -7.16 12.55 -2.01
CA PHE A 48 -5.80 12.94 -2.37
C PHE A 48 -5.09 13.70 -1.24
N ARG A 49 -5.79 14.65 -0.61
CA ARG A 49 -5.26 15.40 0.53
C ARG A 49 -4.91 14.49 1.71
N ASN A 50 -5.71 13.45 1.97
CA ASN A 50 -5.42 12.49 3.04
C ASN A 50 -4.15 11.68 2.79
N VAL A 51 -3.84 11.35 1.54
CA VAL A 51 -2.58 10.69 1.18
C VAL A 51 -1.39 11.64 1.33
N GLU A 52 -1.54 12.91 0.93
CA GLU A 52 -0.48 13.92 1.09
C GLU A 52 -0.20 14.21 2.58
N LEU A 53 -1.25 14.42 3.38
CA LEU A 53 -1.11 14.60 4.83
C LEU A 53 -0.60 13.33 5.51
N GLY A 54 -1.01 12.15 5.07
CA GLY A 54 -0.50 10.86 5.52
C GLY A 54 0.94 10.57 5.09
N ALA A 55 1.52 11.39 4.22
CA ALA A 55 2.95 11.40 3.89
C ALA A 55 3.74 12.49 4.67
N VAL A 56 3.04 13.46 5.28
CA VAL A 56 3.63 14.62 5.99
C VAL A 56 3.39 14.59 7.52
N GLY A 57 2.42 13.82 8.01
CA GLY A 57 2.02 13.72 9.42
C GLY A 57 2.99 12.96 10.34
N GLU A 58 2.77 13.08 11.65
CA GLU A 58 3.63 12.55 12.73
C GLU A 58 3.83 11.01 12.70
N ASN A 59 2.98 10.28 11.96
CA ASN A 59 3.04 8.81 11.82
C ASN A 59 3.82 8.34 10.60
N CYS A 60 4.12 9.24 9.66
CA CYS A 60 4.97 9.02 8.50
C CYS A 60 6.22 9.87 8.66
N ASN A 61 6.92 9.62 9.77
CA ASN A 61 8.33 9.93 9.83
C ASN A 61 8.97 9.32 8.58
N SER A 62 9.88 10.04 7.92
CA SER A 62 10.74 9.58 6.81
C SER A 62 11.57 8.31 7.15
N SER A 63 11.30 7.74 8.31
CA SER A 63 11.72 6.48 8.91
C SER A 63 10.69 5.34 8.74
N LEU A 64 9.68 5.41 7.86
CA LEU A 64 8.84 4.26 7.51
C LEU A 64 9.72 3.18 6.85
N GLN A 65 10.40 2.43 7.70
CA GLN A 65 11.09 1.19 7.37
C GLN A 65 10.08 0.27 6.71
N LYS A 66 10.54 -0.53 5.75
CA LYS A 66 9.77 -1.58 5.08
C LYS A 66 8.98 -2.37 6.13
N MET A 67 7.67 -2.14 6.17
CA MET A 67 6.79 -2.65 7.23
C MET A 67 6.27 -4.05 6.88
N PHE A 68 6.13 -4.31 5.58
CA PHE A 68 5.59 -5.55 5.06
C PHE A 68 6.68 -6.36 4.36
N PHE A 69 6.61 -7.69 4.48
CA PHE A 69 7.58 -8.60 3.87
C PHE A 69 6.84 -9.69 3.09
N GLY A 70 7.07 -9.75 1.79
CA GLY A 70 6.49 -10.72 0.87
C GLY A 70 7.52 -11.74 0.40
N PHE A 71 7.25 -13.01 0.68
CA PHE A 71 8.07 -14.14 0.26
C PHE A 71 7.30 -15.09 -0.63
N ASP A 72 7.89 -15.47 -1.75
CA ASP A 72 7.38 -16.53 -2.60
C ASP A 72 8.51 -17.36 -3.21
N LEU A 73 8.21 -18.62 -3.55
CA LEU A 73 9.16 -19.52 -4.18
C LEU A 73 9.34 -19.17 -5.67
N ASP A 74 8.26 -18.76 -6.35
CA ASP A 74 8.27 -18.45 -7.78
C ASP A 74 8.65 -16.98 -8.04
N HIS A 75 9.82 -16.76 -8.63
CA HIS A 75 10.27 -15.42 -9.00
C HIS A 75 9.31 -14.69 -9.95
N ARG A 76 8.53 -15.41 -10.78
CA ARG A 76 7.59 -14.81 -11.75
C ARG A 76 6.43 -14.11 -11.04
N VAL A 77 5.92 -14.69 -9.96
CA VAL A 77 4.84 -14.06 -9.18
C VAL A 77 5.37 -12.87 -8.38
N LEU A 78 6.61 -12.92 -7.90
CA LEU A 78 7.27 -11.79 -7.24
C LEU A 78 7.49 -10.60 -8.18
N THR A 79 7.85 -10.84 -9.45
CA THR A 79 7.92 -9.77 -10.45
C THR A 79 6.57 -9.07 -10.63
N LYS A 80 5.48 -9.86 -10.71
CA LYS A 80 4.11 -9.31 -10.75
C LYS A 80 3.76 -8.56 -9.48
N ALA A 81 4.08 -9.09 -8.30
CA ALA A 81 3.82 -8.46 -7.02
C ALA A 81 4.52 -7.10 -6.88
N LYS A 82 5.80 -7.02 -7.27
CA LYS A 82 6.56 -5.75 -7.32
C LYS A 82 5.90 -4.72 -8.22
N GLN A 83 5.51 -5.13 -9.44
CA GLN A 83 4.86 -4.22 -10.38
C GLN A 83 3.47 -3.77 -9.87
N ASN A 84 2.71 -4.68 -9.27
CA ASN A 84 1.40 -4.37 -8.68
C ASN A 84 1.54 -3.36 -7.53
N ALA A 85 2.51 -3.55 -6.64
CA ALA A 85 2.77 -2.64 -5.53
C ALA A 85 3.16 -1.23 -6.02
N LYS A 86 3.98 -1.16 -7.08
CA LYS A 86 4.33 0.11 -7.73
C LYS A 86 3.10 0.81 -8.33
N ASN A 87 2.26 0.06 -9.05
CA ASN A 87 1.02 0.58 -9.62
C ASN A 87 0.03 1.05 -8.53
N ALA A 88 0.07 0.41 -7.36
CA ALA A 88 -0.77 0.72 -6.21
C ALA A 88 -0.19 1.83 -5.29
N GLY A 89 1.02 2.33 -5.57
CA GLY A 89 1.66 3.42 -4.83
C GLY A 89 2.25 3.02 -3.47
N VAL A 90 2.46 1.72 -3.20
CA VAL A 90 2.88 1.20 -1.88
C VAL A 90 4.16 0.36 -1.93
N ASP A 91 4.91 0.41 -3.05
CA ASP A 91 6.14 -0.36 -3.24
C ASP A 91 7.21 -0.08 -2.17
N HIS A 92 7.32 1.18 -1.74
CA HIS A 92 8.25 1.61 -0.70
C HIS A 92 7.97 1.00 0.69
N LEU A 93 6.76 0.49 0.92
CA LEU A 93 6.35 -0.12 2.21
C LEU A 93 6.60 -1.63 2.28
N ILE A 94 6.87 -2.29 1.13
CA ILE A 94 6.91 -3.74 1.04
C ILE A 94 8.28 -4.23 0.55
N GLN A 95 8.92 -5.09 1.34
CA GLN A 95 10.10 -5.84 0.92
C GLN A 95 9.69 -7.16 0.26
N TRP A 96 10.13 -7.37 -0.98
CA TRP A 96 9.91 -8.62 -1.71
C TRP A 96 11.18 -9.45 -1.78
N GLN A 97 11.09 -10.74 -1.45
CA GLN A 97 12.23 -11.65 -1.53
C GLN A 97 11.79 -13.03 -2.01
N GLN A 98 12.59 -13.64 -2.89
CA GLN A 98 12.40 -15.05 -3.23
C GLN A 98 12.88 -15.93 -2.09
N GLY A 99 12.04 -16.88 -1.68
CA GLY A 99 12.40 -17.78 -0.60
C GLY A 99 11.36 -18.87 -0.38
N ASP A 100 11.85 -20.03 0.01
CA ASP A 100 11.02 -21.11 0.52
C ASP A 100 10.46 -20.71 1.90
N VAL A 101 9.18 -21.01 2.12
CA VAL A 101 8.52 -20.84 3.42
C VAL A 101 9.24 -21.65 4.50
N ALA A 102 9.77 -22.84 4.17
CA ALA A 102 10.51 -23.66 5.13
C ALA A 102 11.79 -23.00 5.64
N ALA A 103 12.38 -22.07 4.88
CA ALA A 103 13.60 -21.36 5.23
C ALA A 103 13.35 -19.96 5.83
N LEU A 104 12.08 -19.61 6.10
CA LEU A 104 11.72 -18.27 6.57
C LEU A 104 12.27 -18.03 7.98
N LYS A 105 12.91 -16.86 8.16
CA LYS A 105 13.43 -16.39 9.45
C LYS A 105 12.75 -15.10 9.85
N LYS A 106 12.58 -14.89 11.16
CA LYS A 106 12.07 -13.62 11.70
C LYS A 106 13.04 -12.49 11.32
N SER A 107 12.50 -11.38 10.84
CA SER A 107 13.26 -10.14 10.64
C SER A 107 13.65 -9.54 11.99
N ASP A 108 14.92 -9.12 12.15
CA ASP A 108 15.47 -8.55 13.40
C ASP A 108 14.97 -7.12 13.73
N SER A 109 14.01 -6.60 12.98
CA SER A 109 13.46 -5.23 13.06
C SER A 109 12.62 -4.92 14.32
N GLY A 110 12.76 -5.70 15.40
CA GLY A 110 11.90 -5.68 16.59
C GLY A 110 12.47 -5.09 17.88
N LYS A 111 13.71 -4.60 17.94
CA LYS A 111 14.34 -4.25 19.23
C LYS A 111 14.14 -2.82 19.78
N ASN A 112 13.62 -1.85 19.01
CA ASN A 112 13.53 -0.45 19.47
C ASN A 112 12.10 0.13 19.44
N ARG A 113 11.10 -0.55 20.04
CA ARG A 113 9.72 0.00 20.13
C ARG A 113 9.17 0.17 21.54
N HIS A 114 9.95 -0.04 22.59
CA HIS A 114 9.52 0.21 23.97
C HIS A 114 10.55 1.10 24.68
N GLY A 115 10.32 2.41 24.65
CA GLY A 115 11.10 3.39 25.39
C GLY A 115 10.37 4.73 25.36
N GLY A 116 9.70 5.08 26.47
CA GLY A 116 9.05 6.37 26.68
C GLY A 116 7.68 6.22 27.34
N VAL A 117 7.69 6.11 28.67
CA VAL A 117 6.57 6.44 29.57
C VAL A 117 6.26 7.93 29.45
#